data_AF-A0A4Y9ZMG0-F1
#
_entry.id   AF-A0A4Y9ZMG0-F1
#
_cell.length_a   1.000
_cell.length_b   1.000
_cell.length_c   1.000
_cell.angle_alpha   90.00
_cell.angle_beta   90.00
_cell.angle_gamma   90.00
#
_symmetry.space_group_name_H-M   'P 1'
#
loop_
_entity.id
_entity.type
_entity.pdbx_description
1 polymer ?
#
loop_
_entity_poly.entity_id
_entity_poly.type
_entity_poly.pdbx_seq_one_letter_code
_entity_poly.pdbx_strand_id
1 'polypeptide(L)'
;MWVLIPGATIQTPSRLGAWLFPLYSQICANLASSGKVVLALEHRDGTSPVCRIGSSDGKARAKFYINPEHVIWDDKDVPIARLALREEQLDFRQRELCHAYTAFRKLTCNGERGALQTMDGVLIDWSAWMPSDTEQWVRCESSVALAGHSFGGATVFSVLSNPPLESEPIIQIPVSHAIALDPWLEPLAYPGPAPISADDTPASHTKLLVINAEGFTLWKDHYARLLEVVPAWRGSYVLTMIGAKHVSFSDFPVMLPRLIRDPAAHRIIGIINKLVLAFVDDRLKEALDAPSMPTRKMEIQVDEPSWWSKKGNRRLVGQPGDVIVH
;
A
#
# COMPACT_ATOMS: atom_id res chain seq x y z
N MET A 1 13.28 -10.19 4.37
CA MET A 1 11.94 -9.62 4.53
C MET A 1 11.64 -8.74 3.35
N TRP A 2 10.46 -8.91 2.77
CA TRP A 2 10.05 -8.29 1.52
C TRP A 2 9.05 -7.20 1.78
N VAL A 3 9.00 -6.18 0.95
CA VAL A 3 7.85 -5.27 0.94
C VAL A 3 7.37 -5.16 -0.49
N LEU A 4 6.19 -5.72 -0.76
CA LEU A 4 5.47 -5.45 -1.98
C LEU A 4 4.72 -4.13 -1.78
N ILE A 5 5.06 -3.09 -2.53
CA ILE A 5 4.30 -1.82 -2.52
C ILE A 5 3.48 -1.73 -3.81
N PRO A 6 2.16 -1.96 -3.75
CA PRO A 6 1.23 -1.79 -4.83
C PRO A 6 1.05 -0.28 -5.07
N GLY A 7 1.41 0.19 -6.28
CA GLY A 7 1.36 1.61 -6.62
C GLY A 7 -0.05 2.21 -6.43
N ALA A 8 -0.17 3.36 -5.77
CA ALA A 8 -1.48 3.96 -5.54
C ALA A 8 -1.94 4.93 -6.63
N THR A 9 -3.26 5.07 -6.71
CA THR A 9 -3.96 6.08 -7.51
C THR A 9 -4.09 7.36 -6.69
N ILE A 10 -3.55 8.48 -7.19
CA ILE A 10 -3.84 9.81 -6.64
C ILE A 10 -4.77 10.51 -7.62
N GLN A 11 -6.04 10.73 -7.26
CA GLN A 11 -6.91 11.64 -7.99
C GLN A 11 -6.62 13.08 -7.53
N THR A 12 -5.97 13.88 -8.37
CA THR A 12 -5.90 15.34 -8.18
C THR A 12 -6.80 16.05 -9.18
N PRO A 13 -7.66 16.99 -8.74
CA PRO A 13 -8.44 17.84 -9.63
C PRO A 13 -7.61 19.08 -10.00
N SER A 14 -6.60 18.95 -10.87
CA SER A 14 -6.07 20.09 -11.63
C SER A 14 -5.05 19.65 -12.68
N ARG A 15 -5.10 20.32 -13.84
CA ARG A 15 -4.29 20.11 -15.04
C ARG A 15 -2.80 20.49 -14.84
N LEU A 16 -2.08 19.69 -14.05
CA LEU A 16 -0.62 19.71 -14.00
C LEU A 16 -0.14 18.28 -14.25
N GLY A 17 0.25 18.01 -15.48
CA GLY A 17 0.83 16.72 -15.90
C GLY A 17 2.16 16.50 -15.21
N ALA A 18 2.15 15.82 -14.07
CA ALA A 18 3.33 15.23 -13.47
C ALA A 18 3.52 13.83 -14.07
N TRP A 19 4.40 13.73 -15.06
CA TRP A 19 4.96 12.47 -15.54
C TRP A 19 5.98 12.01 -14.49
N LEU A 20 5.76 10.92 -13.73
CA LEU A 20 6.82 10.27 -12.92
C LEU A 20 6.39 8.91 -12.32
N PHE A 21 7.16 7.87 -12.65
CA PHE A 21 7.37 6.65 -11.84
C PHE A 21 8.44 6.93 -10.75
N PRO A 22 8.53 6.19 -9.62
CA PRO A 22 7.49 5.65 -8.75
C PRO A 22 7.27 6.55 -7.51
N LEU A 23 6.02 6.73 -7.07
CA LEU A 23 5.61 7.68 -6.00
C LEU A 23 5.83 7.17 -4.56
N TYR A 24 6.60 6.11 -4.36
CA TYR A 24 6.83 5.49 -3.03
C TYR A 24 8.31 5.22 -2.76
N SER A 25 9.20 5.88 -3.51
CA SER A 25 10.65 5.67 -3.44
C SER A 25 11.22 5.93 -2.05
N GLN A 26 10.67 6.85 -1.26
CA GLN A 26 11.14 7.11 0.10
C GLN A 26 10.95 5.90 1.03
N ILE A 27 9.76 5.28 1.00
CA ILE A 27 9.47 4.08 1.79
C ILE A 27 10.32 2.91 1.27
N CYS A 28 10.38 2.72 -0.05
CA CYS A 28 11.19 1.68 -0.68
C CYS A 28 12.67 1.80 -0.30
N ALA A 29 13.25 2.98 -0.42
CA ALA A 29 14.66 3.24 -0.14
C ALA A 29 14.97 3.04 1.34
N ASN A 30 14.09 3.50 2.25
CA ASN A 30 14.26 3.33 3.68
C ASN A 30 14.26 1.84 4.09
N LEU A 31 13.36 1.05 3.50
CA LEU A 31 13.33 -0.40 3.70
C LEU A 31 14.58 -1.06 3.10
N ALA A 32 14.94 -0.71 1.86
CA ALA A 32 16.11 -1.26 1.18
C ALA A 32 17.41 -0.96 1.93
N SER A 33 17.58 0.24 2.47
CA SER A 33 18.76 0.63 3.27
C SER A 33 18.89 -0.16 4.57
N SER A 34 17.83 -0.83 5.03
CA SER A 34 17.84 -1.72 6.19
C SER A 34 18.11 -3.20 5.84
N GLY A 35 18.56 -3.48 4.60
CA GLY A 35 18.89 -4.84 4.14
C GLY A 35 17.71 -5.65 3.61
N LYS A 36 16.61 -4.98 3.24
CA LYS A 36 15.40 -5.63 2.70
C LYS A 36 15.39 -5.58 1.17
N VAL A 37 14.80 -6.59 0.54
CA VAL A 37 14.50 -6.56 -0.89
C VAL A 37 13.09 -6.00 -1.06
N VAL A 38 12.94 -4.96 -1.87
CA VAL A 38 11.67 -4.28 -2.09
C VAL A 38 11.23 -4.44 -3.53
N LEU A 39 10.02 -4.93 -3.74
CA LEU A 39 9.39 -5.02 -5.06
C LEU A 39 8.27 -3.99 -5.13
N ALA A 40 8.49 -2.90 -5.84
CA ALA A 40 7.46 -1.91 -6.12
C ALA A 40 6.75 -2.30 -7.42
N LEU A 41 5.44 -2.54 -7.36
CA LEU A 41 4.66 -2.97 -8.52
C LEU A 41 3.95 -1.79 -9.17
N GLU A 42 4.09 -1.71 -10.49
CA GLU A 42 3.19 -0.96 -11.34
C GLU A 42 2.04 -1.88 -11.79
N HIS A 43 0.81 -1.46 -11.52
CA HIS A 43 -0.39 -2.22 -11.87
C HIS A 43 -0.90 -1.92 -13.27
N ARG A 44 -1.34 -2.97 -13.96
CA ARG A 44 -1.87 -2.94 -15.33
C ARG A 44 -3.40 -3.00 -15.37
N ASP A 45 -4.05 -2.83 -14.23
CA ASP A 45 -5.50 -2.84 -14.04
C ASP A 45 -6.21 -1.56 -14.53
N GLY A 46 -5.43 -0.56 -14.98
CA GLY A 46 -5.94 0.75 -15.42
C GLY A 46 -6.11 1.77 -14.29
N THR A 47 -5.51 1.54 -13.12
CA THR A 47 -5.54 2.48 -12.00
C THR A 47 -4.33 3.41 -11.93
N SER A 48 -3.23 3.03 -12.57
CA SER A 48 -2.07 3.91 -12.78
C SER A 48 -2.41 5.01 -13.80
N PRO A 49 -1.90 6.25 -13.63
CA PRO A 49 -2.01 7.31 -14.65
C PRO A 49 -1.53 6.85 -16.03
N VAL A 50 -0.42 6.11 -16.04
CA VAL A 50 0.15 5.45 -17.23
C VAL A 50 0.94 4.22 -16.78
N CYS A 51 0.82 3.13 -17.52
CA CYS A 51 1.59 1.91 -17.31
C CYS A 51 2.19 1.46 -18.65
N ARG A 52 3.43 0.95 -18.63
CA ARG A 52 4.03 0.34 -19.82
C ARG A 52 3.81 -1.16 -19.83
N ILE A 53 3.24 -1.66 -20.92
CA ILE A 53 2.99 -3.07 -21.15
C ILE A 53 3.92 -3.55 -22.25
N GLY A 54 4.72 -4.58 -21.97
CA GLY A 54 5.50 -5.25 -23.00
C GLY A 54 4.59 -5.95 -24.01
N SER A 55 4.91 -5.86 -25.30
CA SER A 55 4.19 -6.59 -26.34
C SER A 55 5.10 -7.65 -26.97
N SER A 56 4.49 -8.72 -27.47
CA SER A 56 5.18 -9.82 -28.18
C SER A 56 5.88 -9.35 -29.46
N ASP A 57 5.50 -8.19 -30.00
CA ASP A 57 6.14 -7.51 -31.13
C ASP A 57 7.40 -6.70 -30.74
N GLY A 58 7.80 -6.74 -29.46
CA GLY A 58 8.94 -5.99 -28.92
C GLY A 58 8.66 -4.50 -28.66
N LYS A 59 7.45 -4.00 -28.92
CA LYS A 59 7.08 -2.60 -28.71
C LYS A 59 6.31 -2.43 -27.41
N ALA A 60 6.84 -1.63 -26.49
CA ALA A 60 6.10 -1.26 -25.29
C ALA A 60 4.86 -0.42 -25.65
N ARG A 61 3.69 -0.79 -25.13
CA ARG A 61 2.45 -0.04 -25.28
C ARG A 61 2.10 0.66 -23.97
N ALA A 62 1.62 1.90 -24.06
CA ALA A 62 1.11 2.62 -22.89
C ALA A 62 -0.35 2.22 -22.63
N LYS A 63 -0.66 1.82 -21.40
CA LYS A 63 -2.02 1.71 -20.88
C LYS A 63 -2.28 2.90 -19.98
N PHE A 64 -3.36 3.63 -20.27
CA PHE A 64 -3.75 4.81 -19.50
C PHE A 64 -4.74 4.48 -18.40
N TYR A 65 -4.90 5.43 -17.48
CA TYR A 65 -5.93 5.38 -16.46
C TYR A 65 -7.33 5.18 -17.07
N ILE A 66 -8.07 4.23 -16.51
CA ILE A 66 -9.48 4.00 -16.80
C ILE A 66 -10.29 4.78 -15.78
N ASN A 67 -11.00 5.81 -16.25
CA ASN A 67 -11.95 6.54 -15.43
C ASN A 67 -13.21 5.68 -15.24
N PRO A 68 -13.60 5.32 -14.00
CA PRO A 68 -14.82 4.54 -13.76
C PRO A 68 -16.08 5.19 -14.34
N GLU A 69 -16.10 6.52 -14.47
CA GLU A 69 -17.21 7.28 -15.07
C GLU A 69 -17.42 6.99 -16.56
N HIS A 70 -16.41 6.47 -17.24
CA HIS A 70 -16.42 6.24 -18.68
C HIS A 70 -16.60 4.76 -19.03
N VAL A 71 -16.75 3.88 -18.03
CA VAL A 71 -16.93 2.46 -18.27
C VAL A 71 -18.42 2.13 -18.22
N ILE A 72 -18.88 1.44 -19.26
CA ILE A 72 -20.29 1.11 -19.50
C ILE A 72 -20.43 -0.40 -19.26
N TRP A 73 -21.35 -0.78 -18.39
CA TRP A 73 -21.81 -2.16 -18.22
C TRP A 73 -23.25 -2.22 -18.70
N ASP A 74 -23.55 -3.16 -19.59
CA ASP A 74 -24.88 -3.28 -20.19
C ASP A 74 -25.99 -3.53 -19.14
N ASP A 75 -25.63 -4.18 -18.03
CA ASP A 75 -26.58 -4.65 -17.00
C ASP A 75 -26.41 -3.98 -15.61
N LYS A 76 -25.64 -2.88 -15.48
CA LYS A 76 -25.39 -2.23 -14.17
C LYS A 76 -25.60 -0.73 -14.22
N ASP A 77 -26.31 -0.20 -13.21
CA ASP A 77 -26.37 1.25 -12.96
C ASP A 77 -24.98 1.82 -12.69
N VAL A 78 -24.73 3.07 -13.10
CA VAL A 78 -23.41 3.72 -13.03
C VAL A 78 -22.75 3.62 -11.64
N PRO A 79 -23.41 3.92 -10.50
CA PRO A 79 -22.76 3.82 -9.18
C PRO A 79 -22.30 2.39 -8.84
N ILE A 80 -23.10 1.39 -9.20
CA ILE A 80 -22.80 -0.04 -9.01
C ILE A 80 -21.65 -0.44 -9.92
N ALA A 81 -21.68 0.03 -11.17
CA ALA A 81 -20.67 -0.25 -12.17
C ALA A 81 -19.29 0.31 -11.77
N ARG A 82 -19.24 1.51 -11.16
CA ARG A 82 -17.99 2.09 -10.62
C ARG A 82 -17.36 1.21 -9.54
N LEU A 83 -18.15 0.69 -8.61
CA LEU A 83 -17.66 -0.19 -7.55
C LEU A 83 -17.27 -1.57 -8.11
N ALA A 84 -18.06 -2.11 -9.03
CA ALA A 84 -17.74 -3.36 -9.72
C ALA A 84 -16.38 -3.28 -10.45
N LEU A 85 -16.06 -2.15 -11.09
CA LEU A 85 -14.73 -1.95 -11.67
C LEU A 85 -13.62 -2.06 -10.63
N ARG A 86 -13.83 -1.49 -9.43
CA ARG A 86 -12.81 -1.53 -8.37
C ARG A 86 -12.65 -2.92 -7.79
N GLU A 87 -13.72 -3.69 -7.68
CA GLU A 87 -13.66 -5.10 -7.30
C GLU A 87 -12.87 -5.93 -8.32
N GLU A 88 -13.17 -5.79 -9.62
CA GLU A 88 -12.42 -6.48 -10.69
C GLU A 88 -10.94 -6.06 -10.72
N GLN A 89 -10.65 -4.77 -10.48
CA GLN A 89 -9.28 -4.28 -10.37
C GLN A 89 -8.57 -4.86 -9.15
N LEU A 90 -9.23 -5.04 -8.00
CA LEU A 90 -8.63 -5.70 -6.84
C LEU A 90 -8.22 -7.15 -7.15
N ASP A 91 -9.08 -7.93 -7.81
CA ASP A 91 -8.76 -9.29 -8.25
C ASP A 91 -7.54 -9.27 -9.20
N PHE A 92 -7.52 -8.33 -10.14
CA PHE A 92 -6.40 -8.16 -11.06
C PHE A 92 -5.09 -7.88 -10.32
N ARG A 93 -5.09 -6.94 -9.36
CA ARG A 93 -3.90 -6.57 -8.58
C ARG A 93 -3.41 -7.72 -7.71
N GLN A 94 -4.32 -8.51 -7.15
CA GLN A 94 -3.96 -9.71 -6.41
C GLN A 94 -3.22 -10.71 -7.31
N ARG A 95 -3.74 -10.99 -8.51
CA ARG A 95 -3.07 -11.87 -9.48
C ARG A 95 -1.69 -11.32 -9.86
N GLU A 96 -1.57 -10.02 -10.09
CA GLU A 96 -0.27 -9.39 -10.39
C GLU A 96 0.74 -9.58 -9.25
N LEU A 97 0.32 -9.41 -8.00
CA LEU A 97 1.17 -9.63 -6.82
C LEU A 97 1.64 -11.08 -6.75
N CYS A 98 0.73 -12.04 -6.92
CA CYS A 98 1.10 -13.45 -6.85
C CYS A 98 1.97 -13.89 -8.04
N HIS A 99 1.75 -13.35 -9.24
CA HIS A 99 2.63 -13.59 -10.40
C HIS A 99 4.02 -12.99 -10.20
N ALA A 100 4.12 -11.75 -9.70
CA ALA A 100 5.40 -11.11 -9.40
C ALA A 100 6.16 -11.90 -8.32
N TYR A 101 5.47 -12.28 -7.24
CA TYR A 101 6.04 -13.12 -6.19
C TYR A 101 6.53 -14.47 -6.72
N THR A 102 5.69 -15.17 -7.49
CA THR A 102 6.03 -16.49 -8.07
C THR A 102 7.24 -16.39 -9.01
N ALA A 103 7.26 -15.40 -9.91
CA ALA A 103 8.36 -15.21 -10.85
C ALA A 103 9.67 -14.89 -10.12
N PHE A 104 9.62 -14.02 -9.12
CA PHE A 104 10.81 -13.67 -8.35
C PHE A 104 11.28 -14.84 -7.46
N ARG A 105 10.36 -15.58 -6.83
CA ARG A 105 10.70 -16.80 -6.08
C ARG A 105 11.40 -17.82 -6.98
N LYS A 106 10.90 -18.06 -8.20
CA LYS A 106 11.58 -18.92 -9.18
C LYS A 106 13.01 -18.45 -9.48
N LEU A 107 13.21 -17.14 -9.67
CA LEU A 107 14.54 -16.58 -9.87
C LEU A 107 15.46 -16.81 -8.65
N THR A 108 15.04 -16.43 -7.46
CA THR A 108 15.91 -16.37 -6.28
C THR A 108 16.05 -17.66 -5.51
N CYS A 109 15.09 -18.58 -5.69
CA CYS A 109 15.00 -19.81 -4.92
C CYS A 109 15.22 -21.04 -5.82
N ASN A 110 14.94 -20.96 -7.13
CA ASN A 110 15.20 -22.05 -8.09
C ASN A 110 16.30 -21.73 -9.14
N GLY A 111 16.80 -20.48 -9.19
CA GLY A 111 17.70 -20.05 -10.27
C GLY A 111 17.00 -19.92 -11.64
N GLU A 112 15.67 -19.94 -11.67
CA GLU A 112 14.88 -19.93 -12.89
C GLU A 112 14.45 -18.49 -13.24
N ARG A 113 15.15 -17.86 -14.18
CA ARG A 113 14.79 -16.52 -14.66
C ARG A 113 13.40 -16.48 -15.32
N GLY A 114 13.02 -17.54 -16.03
CA GLY A 114 11.77 -17.57 -16.79
C GLY A 114 11.63 -16.39 -17.76
N ALA A 115 10.46 -15.74 -17.75
CA ALA A 115 10.12 -14.62 -18.63
C ALA A 115 10.53 -13.23 -18.08
N LEU A 116 11.33 -13.17 -17.00
CA LEU A 116 11.79 -11.90 -16.46
C LEU A 116 12.71 -11.18 -17.45
N GLN A 117 12.39 -9.91 -17.72
CA GLN A 117 13.12 -9.06 -18.67
C GLN A 117 13.13 -7.62 -18.20
N THR A 118 14.14 -6.85 -18.62
CA THR A 118 14.17 -5.40 -18.42
C THR A 118 13.41 -4.71 -19.54
N MET A 119 12.59 -3.72 -19.18
CA MET A 119 11.77 -2.98 -20.15
C MET A 119 12.50 -1.76 -20.73
N ASP A 120 13.51 -1.26 -20.04
CA ASP A 120 14.30 -0.07 -20.38
C ASP A 120 15.66 -0.43 -21.01
N GLY A 121 15.93 -1.72 -21.22
CA GLY A 121 17.19 -2.21 -21.77
C GLY A 121 18.36 -2.15 -20.80
N VAL A 122 18.12 -1.83 -19.52
CA VAL A 122 19.17 -1.89 -18.50
C VAL A 122 19.64 -3.33 -18.36
N LEU A 123 20.96 -3.53 -18.34
CA LEU A 123 21.55 -4.83 -18.09
C LEU A 123 21.52 -5.10 -16.59
N ILE A 124 20.75 -6.11 -16.20
CA ILE A 124 20.75 -6.67 -14.85
C ILE A 124 21.58 -7.93 -14.86
N ASP A 125 22.54 -8.03 -13.95
CA ASP A 125 23.19 -9.31 -13.64
C ASP A 125 22.19 -10.19 -12.88
N TRP A 126 21.45 -11.02 -13.61
CA TRP A 126 20.48 -11.94 -13.03
C TRP A 126 21.14 -13.02 -12.17
N SER A 127 22.41 -13.35 -12.43
CA SER A 127 23.14 -14.36 -11.65
C SER A 127 23.36 -13.89 -10.21
N ALA A 128 23.55 -12.57 -10.03
CA ALA A 128 23.59 -11.95 -8.72
C ALA A 128 22.27 -12.05 -7.94
N TRP A 129 21.14 -12.45 -8.58
CA TRP A 129 19.83 -12.69 -7.97
C TRP A 129 19.55 -14.17 -7.69
N MET A 130 20.34 -15.08 -8.26
CA MET A 130 20.13 -16.54 -8.19
C MET A 130 20.72 -17.12 -6.89
N PRO A 131 20.22 -18.28 -6.43
CA PRO A 131 20.84 -18.97 -5.30
C PRO A 131 22.25 -19.43 -5.69
N SER A 132 23.19 -19.36 -4.75
CA SER A 132 24.50 -20.00 -4.89
C SER A 132 24.51 -21.35 -4.17
N ASP A 133 25.46 -22.21 -4.51
CA ASP A 133 25.63 -23.52 -3.85
C ASP A 133 25.89 -23.42 -2.34
N THR A 134 26.29 -22.24 -1.85
CA THR A 134 26.72 -22.03 -0.47
C THR A 134 25.78 -21.13 0.33
N GLU A 135 25.03 -20.21 -0.29
CA GLU A 135 24.19 -19.24 0.43
C GLU A 135 22.94 -18.80 -0.35
N GLN A 136 21.80 -18.80 0.33
CA GLN A 136 20.57 -18.11 -0.10
C GLN A 136 20.44 -16.78 0.64
N TRP A 137 20.78 -15.68 -0.03
CA TRP A 137 20.78 -14.34 0.56
C TRP A 137 19.42 -13.62 0.43
N VAL A 138 18.50 -14.14 -0.39
CA VAL A 138 17.09 -13.69 -0.43
C VAL A 138 16.15 -14.72 0.19
N ARG A 139 15.56 -14.36 1.33
CA ARG A 139 14.55 -15.21 2.00
C ARG A 139 13.16 -14.95 1.43
N CYS A 140 12.77 -15.70 0.40
CA CYS A 140 11.49 -15.56 -0.33
C CYS A 140 10.34 -16.41 0.25
N GLU A 141 10.66 -17.39 1.09
CA GLU A 141 9.74 -18.45 1.52
C GLU A 141 9.12 -18.21 2.90
N SER A 142 9.68 -17.26 3.66
CA SER A 142 9.17 -16.85 4.96
C SER A 142 9.40 -15.36 5.18
N SER A 143 8.59 -14.78 6.07
CA SER A 143 8.69 -13.37 6.46
C SER A 143 8.59 -12.37 5.31
N VAL A 144 7.61 -12.57 4.43
CA VAL A 144 7.25 -11.59 3.39
C VAL A 144 6.35 -10.53 4.02
N ALA A 145 6.62 -9.25 3.78
CA ALA A 145 5.68 -8.19 4.09
C ALA A 145 5.01 -7.64 2.83
N LEU A 146 3.75 -7.27 2.98
CA LEU A 146 2.93 -6.65 1.96
C LEU A 146 2.53 -5.28 2.48
N ALA A 147 2.94 -4.22 1.80
CA ALA A 147 2.48 -2.87 2.12
C ALA A 147 1.51 -2.39 1.04
N GLY A 148 0.87 -1.25 1.22
CA GLY A 148 0.06 -0.62 0.19
C GLY A 148 -0.60 0.66 0.68
N HIS A 149 -0.71 1.64 -0.21
CA HIS A 149 -1.31 2.93 0.09
C HIS A 149 -2.64 3.11 -0.64
N SER A 150 -3.66 3.69 0.02
CA SER A 150 -4.96 3.99 -0.61
C SER A 150 -5.60 2.73 -1.18
N PHE A 151 -5.85 2.68 -2.49
CA PHE A 151 -6.33 1.48 -3.17
C PHE A 151 -5.35 0.31 -3.04
N GLY A 152 -4.04 0.58 -2.94
CA GLY A 152 -3.03 -0.43 -2.60
C GLY A 152 -3.21 -1.00 -1.18
N GLY A 153 -3.69 -0.18 -0.23
CA GLY A 153 -4.08 -0.65 1.10
C GLY A 153 -5.30 -1.59 1.04
N ALA A 154 -6.26 -1.29 0.16
CA ALA A 154 -7.36 -2.20 -0.15
C ALA A 154 -6.86 -3.52 -0.75
N THR A 155 -5.86 -3.47 -1.64
CA THR A 155 -5.20 -4.67 -2.18
C THR A 155 -4.55 -5.51 -1.09
N VAL A 156 -3.93 -4.90 -0.07
CA VAL A 156 -3.39 -5.64 1.08
C VAL A 156 -4.49 -6.45 1.75
N PHE A 157 -5.62 -5.83 2.10
CA PHE A 157 -6.75 -6.54 2.69
C PHE A 157 -7.30 -7.63 1.77
N SER A 158 -7.46 -7.35 0.47
CA SER A 158 -7.98 -8.32 -0.50
C SER A 158 -7.11 -9.57 -0.58
N VAL A 159 -5.79 -9.42 -0.65
CA VAL A 159 -4.83 -10.54 -0.73
C VAL A 159 -4.88 -11.40 0.54
N LEU A 160 -5.06 -10.78 1.70
CA LEU A 160 -5.09 -11.50 2.98
C LEU A 160 -6.42 -12.19 3.26
N SER A 161 -7.51 -11.73 2.65
CA SER A 161 -8.85 -12.29 2.85
C SER A 161 -9.29 -13.27 1.78
N ASN A 162 -8.71 -13.20 0.58
CA ASN A 162 -9.08 -14.05 -0.55
C ASN A 162 -7.83 -14.78 -1.04
N PRO A 163 -7.50 -15.99 -0.57
CA PRO A 163 -6.34 -16.71 -1.10
C PRO A 163 -6.59 -17.15 -2.56
N PRO A 164 -5.55 -17.30 -3.40
CA PRO A 164 -5.70 -17.86 -4.73
C PRO A 164 -6.34 -19.25 -4.67
N LEU A 165 -7.22 -19.57 -5.63
CA LEU A 165 -7.82 -20.90 -5.73
C LEU A 165 -6.75 -21.96 -6.01
N GLU A 166 -6.85 -23.13 -5.37
CA GLU A 166 -5.89 -24.24 -5.48
C GLU A 166 -5.65 -24.74 -6.91
N SER A 167 -6.59 -24.48 -7.82
CA SER A 167 -6.52 -24.88 -9.23
C SER A 167 -5.58 -24.04 -10.09
N GLU A 168 -5.11 -22.89 -9.60
CA GLU A 168 -4.21 -22.01 -10.34
C GLU A 168 -2.74 -22.31 -10.00
N PRO A 169 -1.80 -22.24 -10.95
CA PRO A 169 -0.36 -22.41 -10.71
C PRO A 169 0.27 -21.18 -10.01
N ILE A 170 -0.48 -20.58 -9.09
CA ILE A 170 -0.20 -19.30 -8.44
C ILE A 170 0.07 -19.57 -6.97
N ILE A 171 1.29 -19.24 -6.52
CA ILE A 171 1.73 -19.50 -5.14
C ILE A 171 1.15 -18.43 -4.22
N GLN A 172 0.48 -18.86 -3.14
CA GLN A 172 0.06 -17.95 -2.08
C GLN A 172 1.29 -17.31 -1.41
N ILE A 173 1.21 -16.00 -1.20
CA ILE A 173 2.31 -15.24 -0.60
C ILE A 173 2.32 -15.52 0.92
N PRO A 174 3.45 -15.97 1.51
CA PRO A 174 3.55 -16.23 2.95
C PRO A 174 3.73 -14.93 3.73
N VAL A 175 2.66 -14.12 3.79
CA VAL A 175 2.69 -12.78 4.39
C VAL A 175 2.75 -12.85 5.92
N SER A 176 3.85 -12.39 6.51
CA SER A 176 3.98 -12.25 7.96
C SER A 176 3.58 -10.86 8.48
N HIS A 177 3.78 -9.82 7.66
CA HIS A 177 3.48 -8.44 8.01
C HIS A 177 2.70 -7.75 6.89
N ALA A 178 1.61 -7.08 7.25
CA ALA A 178 0.77 -6.33 6.35
C ALA A 178 0.75 -4.86 6.78
N ILE A 179 0.92 -3.95 5.83
CA ILE A 179 0.94 -2.50 6.08
C ILE A 179 -0.07 -1.82 5.14
N ALA A 180 -1.14 -1.30 5.69
CA ALA A 180 -2.12 -0.50 4.96
C ALA A 180 -1.96 0.98 5.34
N LEU A 181 -1.40 1.76 4.41
CA LEU A 181 -1.26 3.21 4.53
C LEU A 181 -2.53 3.87 3.99
N ASP A 182 -3.27 4.54 4.85
CA ASP A 182 -4.51 5.26 4.54
C ASP A 182 -5.46 4.48 3.60
N PRO A 183 -5.84 3.24 3.96
CA PRO A 183 -6.50 2.31 3.05
C PRO A 183 -7.88 2.80 2.62
N TRP A 184 -8.18 2.64 1.34
CA TRP A 184 -9.52 2.90 0.81
C TRP A 184 -10.40 1.64 0.96
N LEU A 185 -11.33 1.62 1.90
CA LEU A 185 -12.09 0.40 2.24
C LEU A 185 -13.36 0.17 1.42
N GLU A 186 -13.90 1.19 0.73
CA GLU A 186 -15.16 1.05 -0.02
C GLU A 186 -15.16 -0.05 -1.09
N PRO A 187 -14.05 -0.32 -1.82
CA PRO A 187 -14.01 -1.42 -2.78
C PRO A 187 -14.03 -2.83 -2.18
N LEU A 188 -13.99 -2.97 -0.85
CA LEU A 188 -13.93 -4.26 -0.18
C LEU A 188 -15.34 -4.75 0.17
N ALA A 189 -15.57 -6.04 -0.05
CA ALA A 189 -16.85 -6.69 0.23
C ALA A 189 -17.29 -6.51 1.70
N TYR A 190 -18.62 -6.45 1.91
CA TYR A 190 -19.24 -6.47 3.23
C TYR A 190 -20.17 -7.69 3.35
N PRO A 191 -20.08 -8.49 4.44
CA PRO A 191 -19.13 -8.39 5.55
C PRO A 191 -17.68 -8.72 5.11
N GLY A 192 -16.70 -8.21 5.85
CA GLY A 192 -15.28 -8.34 5.53
C GLY A 192 -14.57 -6.99 5.26
N PRO A 193 -13.27 -7.00 4.94
CA PRO A 193 -12.37 -8.15 4.84
C PRO A 193 -12.11 -8.82 6.21
N ALA A 194 -11.87 -10.13 6.23
CA ALA A 194 -11.58 -10.91 7.43
C ALA A 194 -10.36 -11.82 7.20
N PRO A 195 -9.60 -12.20 8.24
CA PRO A 195 -8.53 -13.17 8.09
C PRO A 195 -9.11 -14.55 7.71
N ILE A 196 -8.36 -15.30 6.90
CA ILE A 196 -8.65 -16.71 6.62
C ILE A 196 -8.57 -17.49 7.95
N SER A 197 -9.60 -18.28 8.29
CA SER A 197 -9.79 -18.87 9.63
C SER A 197 -8.57 -19.62 10.14
N ALA A 198 -8.25 -19.40 11.42
CA ALA A 198 -7.02 -19.84 12.10
C ALA A 198 -6.92 -21.33 12.45
N ASP A 199 -7.82 -22.20 11.94
CA ASP A 199 -7.90 -23.59 12.40
C ASP A 199 -6.95 -24.57 11.70
N ASP A 200 -6.17 -24.16 10.68
CA ASP A 200 -5.36 -25.13 9.92
C ASP A 200 -3.86 -24.86 9.79
N THR A 201 -3.23 -23.89 10.47
CA THR A 201 -1.77 -23.96 10.74
C THR A 201 -1.25 -22.91 11.75
N PRO A 202 -0.28 -23.27 12.62
CA PRO A 202 0.43 -22.34 13.51
C PRO A 202 1.29 -21.27 12.81
N ALA A 203 1.39 -21.30 11.48
CA ALA A 203 2.27 -20.45 10.67
C ALA A 203 1.61 -19.17 10.10
N SER A 204 0.31 -18.94 10.34
CA SER A 204 -0.46 -17.89 9.65
C SER A 204 -1.15 -16.89 10.59
N HIS A 205 -0.36 -16.05 11.26
CA HIS A 205 -0.89 -14.85 11.90
C HIS A 205 -0.17 -13.63 11.33
N THR A 206 -0.65 -13.18 10.17
CA THR A 206 -0.21 -11.92 9.58
C THR A 206 -0.49 -10.78 10.56
N LYS A 207 0.55 -10.08 10.99
CA LYS A 207 0.40 -8.83 11.76
C LYS A 207 -0.05 -7.72 10.81
N LEU A 208 -0.91 -6.82 11.26
CA LEU A 208 -1.44 -5.75 10.42
C LEU A 208 -1.18 -4.36 11.03
N LEU A 209 -0.47 -3.50 10.31
CA LEU A 209 -0.33 -2.09 10.64
C LEU A 209 -1.19 -1.24 9.71
N VAL A 210 -2.08 -0.45 10.27
CA VAL A 210 -2.80 0.60 9.55
C VAL A 210 -2.31 1.97 10.02
N ILE A 211 -1.96 2.86 9.09
CA ILE A 211 -1.65 4.26 9.40
C ILE A 211 -2.58 5.16 8.57
N ASN A 212 -3.55 5.80 9.21
CA ASN A 212 -4.48 6.72 8.55
C ASN A 212 -3.97 8.17 8.52
N ALA A 213 -4.38 8.90 7.48
CA ALA A 213 -4.40 10.35 7.47
C ALA A 213 -5.44 10.89 8.46
N GLU A 214 -5.22 12.11 8.94
CA GLU A 214 -6.18 12.81 9.80
C GLU A 214 -7.58 12.89 9.16
N GLY A 215 -7.66 13.21 7.87
CA GLY A 215 -8.93 13.33 7.15
C GLY A 215 -9.73 12.03 7.10
N PHE A 216 -9.05 10.89 6.90
CA PHE A 216 -9.68 9.57 6.86
C PHE A 216 -10.18 9.14 8.25
N THR A 217 -9.42 9.45 9.30
CA THR A 217 -9.88 9.21 10.69
C THR A 217 -11.07 10.10 11.08
N LEU A 218 -11.17 11.31 10.54
CA LEU A 218 -12.30 12.21 10.79
C LEU A 218 -13.56 11.84 9.99
N TRP A 219 -13.42 11.06 8.92
CA TRP A 219 -14.53 10.51 8.14
C TRP A 219 -15.19 9.35 8.89
N LYS A 220 -16.31 9.65 9.55
CA LYS A 220 -16.98 8.75 10.52
C LYS A 220 -17.24 7.35 9.97
N ASP A 221 -17.86 7.23 8.80
CA ASP A 221 -18.27 5.93 8.26
C ASP A 221 -17.06 5.08 7.85
N HIS A 222 -16.07 5.69 7.20
CA HIS A 222 -14.82 5.02 6.86
C HIS A 222 -14.05 4.57 8.11
N TYR A 223 -13.90 5.47 9.10
CA TYR A 223 -13.19 5.17 10.32
C TYR A 223 -13.89 4.09 11.16
N ALA A 224 -15.22 4.12 11.23
CA ALA A 224 -16.00 3.07 11.88
C ALA A 224 -15.80 1.71 11.20
N ARG A 225 -15.84 1.68 9.85
CA ARG A 225 -15.55 0.47 9.08
C ARG A 225 -14.14 -0.06 9.34
N LEU A 226 -13.15 0.83 9.45
CA LEU A 226 -11.77 0.43 9.76
C LEU A 226 -11.67 -0.20 11.16
N LEU A 227 -12.29 0.41 12.16
CA LEU A 227 -12.32 -0.11 13.53
C LEU A 227 -13.13 -1.40 13.67
N GLU A 228 -14.05 -1.69 12.76
CA GLU A 228 -14.75 -2.98 12.69
C GLU A 228 -13.83 -4.08 12.14
N VAL A 229 -13.07 -3.76 11.09
CA VAL A 229 -12.27 -4.72 10.33
C VAL A 229 -10.95 -5.08 11.01
N VAL A 230 -10.20 -4.09 11.50
CA VAL A 230 -8.81 -4.30 11.97
C VAL A 230 -8.69 -5.18 13.23
N PRO A 231 -9.62 -5.15 14.21
CA PRO A 231 -9.55 -6.01 15.38
C PRO A 231 -9.66 -7.51 15.08
N ALA A 232 -10.17 -7.91 13.91
CA ALA A 232 -10.20 -9.31 13.50
C ALA A 232 -8.78 -9.88 13.27
N TRP A 233 -7.78 -9.02 13.02
CA TRP A 233 -6.41 -9.40 12.70
C TRP A 233 -5.55 -9.44 13.98
N ARG A 234 -4.82 -10.54 14.22
CA ARG A 234 -3.97 -10.68 15.41
C ARG A 234 -2.74 -9.79 15.32
N GLY A 235 -2.37 -9.15 16.44
CA GLY A 235 -1.20 -8.26 16.49
C GLY A 235 -1.35 -7.04 15.59
N SER A 236 -2.59 -6.55 15.42
CA SER A 236 -2.89 -5.40 14.60
C SER A 236 -2.75 -4.07 15.34
N TYR A 237 -2.43 -3.02 14.60
CA TYR A 237 -2.29 -1.66 15.09
C TYR A 237 -3.03 -0.71 14.17
N VAL A 238 -3.84 0.18 14.74
CA VAL A 238 -4.40 1.32 14.01
C VAL A 238 -3.74 2.58 14.55
N LEU A 239 -3.09 3.32 13.67
CA LEU A 239 -2.45 4.60 13.96
C LEU A 239 -3.12 5.71 13.16
N THR A 240 -3.08 6.94 13.66
CA THR A 240 -3.42 8.15 12.89
C THR A 240 -2.30 9.14 12.97
N MET A 241 -1.90 9.67 11.81
CA MET A 241 -0.87 10.69 11.68
C MET A 241 -1.51 12.08 11.60
N ILE A 242 -1.33 12.89 12.63
CA ILE A 242 -1.90 14.25 12.67
C ILE A 242 -1.24 15.12 11.61
N GLY A 243 -2.06 15.93 10.92
CA GLY A 243 -1.63 16.79 9.82
C GLY A 243 -1.30 16.04 8.53
N ALA A 244 -1.29 14.70 8.52
CA ALA A 244 -1.13 13.95 7.28
C ALA A 244 -2.38 14.08 6.41
N LYS A 245 -2.15 14.33 5.12
CA LYS A 245 -3.16 14.26 4.06
C LYS A 245 -3.03 12.89 3.38
N HIS A 246 -4.01 12.53 2.56
CA HIS A 246 -3.96 11.29 1.78
C HIS A 246 -2.66 11.17 0.96
N VAL A 247 -2.21 12.26 0.34
CA VAL A 247 -0.96 12.29 -0.44
C VAL A 247 0.32 12.18 0.42
N SER A 248 0.22 12.33 1.75
CA SER A 248 1.38 12.33 2.67
C SER A 248 2.13 11.00 2.75
N PHE A 249 1.50 9.91 2.31
CA PHE A 249 2.08 8.56 2.28
C PHE A 249 2.85 8.25 0.99
N SER A 250 2.98 9.24 0.09
CA SER A 250 3.72 9.15 -1.16
C SER A 250 4.88 10.14 -1.19
N ASP A 251 5.73 10.07 -2.21
CA ASP A 251 6.83 11.02 -2.43
C ASP A 251 6.31 12.42 -2.82
N PHE A 252 5.05 12.54 -3.24
CA PHE A 252 4.49 13.76 -3.81
C PHE A 252 4.74 15.01 -2.95
N PRO A 253 4.45 15.02 -1.63
CA PRO A 253 4.63 16.22 -0.81
C PRO A 253 6.09 16.66 -0.71
N VAL A 254 7.06 15.73 -0.71
CA VAL A 254 8.48 16.07 -0.58
C VAL A 254 9.12 16.51 -1.90
N MET A 255 8.57 16.05 -3.03
CA MET A 255 8.98 16.44 -4.38
C MET A 255 8.54 17.85 -4.78
N LEU A 256 7.55 18.43 -4.09
CA LEU A 256 7.09 19.78 -4.39
C LEU A 256 8.21 20.83 -4.18
N PRO A 257 8.28 21.88 -5.03
CA PRO A 257 9.19 23.00 -4.84
C PRO A 257 9.08 23.62 -3.44
N ARG A 258 10.21 24.07 -2.89
CA ARG A 258 10.30 24.60 -1.51
C ARG A 258 9.26 25.67 -1.18
N LEU A 259 8.86 26.49 -2.16
CA LEU A 259 7.88 27.58 -1.96
C LEU A 259 6.44 27.09 -1.75
N ILE A 260 6.07 25.93 -2.27
CA ILE A 260 4.70 25.39 -2.21
C ILE A 260 4.61 24.08 -1.41
N ARG A 261 5.75 23.54 -0.99
CA ARG A 261 5.82 22.33 -0.19
C ARG A 261 5.34 22.58 1.23
N ASP A 262 4.55 21.65 1.74
CA ASP A 262 4.15 21.62 3.14
C ASP A 262 5.41 21.53 4.05
N PRO A 263 5.62 22.48 4.98
CA PRO A 263 6.77 22.45 5.89
C PRO A 263 6.86 21.16 6.72
N ALA A 264 5.72 20.51 6.99
CA ALA A 264 5.66 19.26 7.74
C ALA A 264 5.91 18.00 6.88
N ALA A 265 5.97 18.12 5.56
CA ALA A 265 6.07 16.97 4.64
C ALA A 265 7.19 15.98 5.02
N HIS A 266 8.41 16.48 5.25
CA HIS A 266 9.56 15.65 5.62
C HIS A 266 9.42 15.02 7.00
N ARG A 267 8.83 15.74 7.96
CA ARG A 267 8.59 15.22 9.31
C ARG A 267 7.60 14.06 9.24
N ILE A 268 6.47 14.26 8.56
CA ILE A 268 5.40 13.26 8.44
C ILE A 268 5.92 12.00 7.73
N ILE A 269 6.51 12.12 6.54
CA ILE A 269 7.03 10.94 5.82
C ILE A 269 8.16 10.26 6.60
N GLY A 270 9.00 11.03 7.30
CA GLY A 270 10.07 10.49 8.14
C GLY A 270 9.54 9.66 9.30
N ILE A 271 8.44 10.07 9.93
CA ILE A 271 7.80 9.29 11.00
C ILE A 271 7.09 8.06 10.42
N ILE A 272 6.38 8.18 9.30
CA ILE A 272 5.77 7.04 8.59
C ILE A 272 6.84 5.98 8.28
N ASN A 273 7.98 6.40 7.71
CA ASN A 273 9.10 5.50 7.40
C ASN A 273 9.64 4.78 8.64
N LYS A 274 9.78 5.48 9.77
CA LYS A 274 10.21 4.89 11.04
C LYS A 274 9.21 3.87 11.57
N LEU A 275 7.92 4.19 11.56
CA LEU A 275 6.86 3.30 12.03
C LEU A 275 6.74 2.06 11.16
N VAL A 276 6.77 2.24 9.83
CA VAL A 276 6.78 1.13 8.87
C VAL A 276 7.96 0.22 9.13
N LEU A 277 9.19 0.76 9.17
CA LEU A 277 10.39 -0.02 9.39
C LEU A 277 10.36 -0.76 10.74
N ALA A 278 10.01 -0.05 11.82
CA ALA A 278 9.91 -0.64 13.16
C ALA A 278 8.86 -1.75 13.21
N PHE A 279 7.74 -1.61 12.51
CA PHE A 279 6.73 -2.66 12.43
C PHE A 279 7.22 -3.90 11.71
N VAL A 280 7.86 -3.74 10.56
CA VAL A 280 8.38 -4.92 9.85
C VAL A 280 9.47 -5.61 10.68
N ASP A 281 10.25 -4.85 11.45
CA ASP A 281 11.30 -5.38 12.32
C ASP A 281 10.80 -5.86 13.70
N ASP A 282 9.47 -5.98 13.91
CA ASP A 282 8.85 -6.41 15.17
C ASP A 282 9.13 -5.52 16.39
N ARG A 283 9.47 -4.26 16.15
CA ARG A 283 9.84 -3.25 17.16
C ARG A 283 8.89 -2.06 17.21
N LEU A 284 7.67 -2.19 16.68
CA LEU A 284 6.71 -1.09 16.64
C LEU A 284 6.39 -0.55 18.04
N LYS A 285 6.17 -1.44 19.01
CA LYS A 285 5.89 -1.03 20.40
C LYS A 285 7.03 -0.21 20.99
N GLU A 286 8.27 -0.68 20.85
CA GLU A 286 9.47 0.07 21.27
C GLU A 286 9.54 1.44 20.59
N ALA A 287 9.22 1.50 19.29
CA ALA A 287 9.24 2.75 18.53
C ALA A 287 8.14 3.73 18.97
N LEU A 288 6.96 3.24 19.35
CA LEU A 288 5.85 4.06 19.86
C LEU A 288 6.13 4.57 21.28
N ASP A 289 6.79 3.76 22.12
CA ASP A 289 7.14 4.12 23.50
C ASP A 289 8.41 4.99 23.59
N ALA A 290 9.15 5.14 22.49
CA ALA A 290 10.39 5.92 22.47
C ALA A 290 10.13 7.42 22.68
N PRO A 291 10.94 8.14 23.48
CA PRO A 291 10.78 9.58 23.70
C PRO A 291 10.85 10.45 22.44
N SER A 292 11.44 9.92 21.36
CA SER A 292 11.54 10.60 20.06
C SER A 292 10.28 10.49 19.21
N MET A 293 9.33 9.63 19.60
CA MET A 293 8.05 9.44 18.90
C MET A 293 6.98 10.31 19.57
N PRO A 294 6.38 11.29 18.86
CA PRO A 294 5.39 12.19 19.43
C PRO A 294 4.02 11.51 19.53
N THR A 295 3.85 10.55 20.43
CA THR A 295 2.58 9.85 20.64
C THR A 295 1.62 10.66 21.50
N ARG A 296 0.31 10.56 21.21
CA ARG A 296 -0.73 11.24 21.98
C ARG A 296 -2.10 10.57 21.88
N LYS A 297 -3.01 10.97 22.78
CA LYS A 297 -4.42 10.56 22.74
C LYS A 297 -5.19 11.32 21.67
N MET A 298 -6.22 10.67 21.13
CA MET A 298 -7.14 11.27 20.17
C MET A 298 -8.02 12.32 20.85
N GLU A 299 -7.94 13.56 20.36
CA GLU A 299 -8.80 14.66 20.78
C GLU A 299 -9.27 15.41 19.53
N ILE A 300 -10.57 15.68 19.43
CA ILE A 300 -11.17 16.35 18.28
C ILE A 300 -11.52 17.78 18.68
N GLN A 301 -11.01 18.75 17.91
CA GLN A 301 -11.44 20.13 18.00
C GLN A 301 -12.37 20.46 16.83
N VAL A 302 -13.46 21.17 17.13
CA VAL A 302 -14.36 21.72 16.12
C VAL A 302 -14.06 23.21 16.05
N ASP A 303 -13.48 23.66 14.95
CA ASP A 303 -13.26 25.09 14.72
C ASP A 303 -14.61 25.78 14.48
N GLU A 304 -14.75 27.01 14.98
CA GLU A 304 -15.96 27.80 14.75
C GLU A 304 -16.15 28.09 13.25
N PRO A 305 -17.40 28.18 12.76
CA PRO A 305 -17.68 28.56 11.38
C PRO A 305 -16.99 29.89 11.04
N SER A 306 -16.32 29.94 9.89
CA SER A 306 -15.71 31.17 9.39
C SER A 306 -16.48 31.71 8.19
N TRP A 307 -16.19 32.95 7.80
CA TRP A 307 -16.81 33.57 6.62
C TRP A 307 -16.57 32.77 5.32
N TRP A 308 -15.51 31.95 5.26
CA TRP A 308 -15.20 31.07 4.14
C TRP A 308 -15.80 29.66 4.25
N SER A 309 -16.22 29.22 5.45
CA SER A 309 -16.78 27.89 5.67
C SER A 309 -17.98 27.93 6.60
N LYS A 310 -19.17 27.70 6.03
CA LYS A 310 -20.46 27.67 6.75
C LYS A 310 -20.60 26.48 7.72
N LYS A 311 -19.70 25.49 7.67
CA LYS A 311 -19.60 24.39 8.64
C LYS A 311 -18.25 24.50 9.36
N GLY A 312 -18.27 24.36 10.69
CA GLY A 312 -17.05 24.26 11.47
C GLY A 312 -16.20 23.08 10.99
N ASN A 313 -14.91 23.31 10.77
CA ASN A 313 -14.00 22.25 10.36
C ASN A 313 -13.59 21.44 11.58
N ARG A 314 -13.71 20.11 11.48
CA ARG A 314 -13.18 19.19 12.50
C ARG A 314 -11.69 19.00 12.22
N ARG A 315 -10.88 19.05 13.26
CA ARG A 315 -9.44 18.75 13.22
C ARG A 315 -9.04 17.94 14.44
N LEU A 316 -7.94 17.20 14.33
CA LEU A 316 -7.35 16.54 15.49
C LEU A 316 -6.46 17.55 16.23
N VAL A 317 -6.55 17.55 17.56
CA VAL A 317 -5.67 18.39 18.38
C VAL A 317 -4.26 17.81 18.29
N GLY A 318 -3.29 18.62 17.86
CA GLY A 318 -1.87 18.28 17.89
C GLY A 318 -1.03 18.98 16.83
N GLN A 319 0.24 18.58 16.77
CA GLN A 319 1.17 19.09 15.78
C GLN A 319 1.29 18.11 14.60
N PRO A 320 1.53 18.62 13.36
CA PRO A 320 1.79 17.75 12.23
C PRO A 320 2.95 16.77 12.51
N GLY A 321 2.68 15.48 12.37
CA GLY A 321 3.61 14.40 12.71
C GLY A 321 3.36 13.74 14.07
N ASP A 322 2.47 14.28 14.92
CA ASP A 322 2.02 13.58 16.12
C ASP A 322 1.30 12.27 15.72
N VAL A 323 1.46 11.22 16.52
CA VAL A 323 0.92 9.88 16.28
C VAL A 323 -0.14 9.55 17.32
N ILE A 324 -1.34 9.25 16.87
CA ILE A 324 -2.39 8.68 17.71
C ILE A 324 -2.36 7.17 17.57
N VAL A 325 -2.37 6.46 18.70
CA VAL A 325 -2.52 5.01 18.79
C VAL A 325 -3.94 4.71 19.28
N HIS A 326 -4.66 3.84 18.58
CA HIS A 326 -6.04 3.46 18.91
C HIS A 326 -6.14 2.12 19.63
#